data_AF-B3PIL4-F1
#
_entry.id   AF-B3PIL4-F1
#
_cell.length_a   1.000
_cell.length_b   1.000
_cell.length_c   1.000
_cell.angle_alpha   90.00
_cell.angle_beta   90.00
_cell.angle_gamma   90.00
#
_symmetry.space_group_name_H-M   'P 1'
#
loop_
_entity.id
_entity.type
_entity.pdbx_description
1 polymer ?
#
loop_
_entity_poly.entity_id
_entity_poly.type
_entity_poly.pdbx_seq_one_letter_code
_entity_poly.pdbx_strand_id
1 'polypeptide(L)'
;MRWIYGVFALVMMGTAWSAQGQSFCFALAETYYEQVYCQLQARAQTKGLPSFHEFRKNNQTIQAALLRRPAERNGIKLPAVAKPVVASTDTETTSFSVKSEIATGRRSKTSARTEPVDDYLRNTSLIADTSGCLYRTHYIECNGIGYQLTGNKTNTRLRSGVLDTENKMALPEQVDLPLQPYLEQAYGQYIHKMCEIGLCGVTMTYGKFAYLYQDVRAKGLNFSQRFETMFSFLKKDKASMGVSETLPDTAGLGIEQCALLRDRYFVCEMAGRNLVYVRQ
;
A
#
# COMPACT_ATOMS: atom_id res chain seq x y z
N MET A 1 -67.66 37.20 -12.06
CA MET A 1 -66.40 36.61 -12.57
C MET A 1 -65.24 37.13 -11.75
N ARG A 2 -64.82 36.39 -10.71
CA ARG A 2 -63.71 36.77 -9.81
C ARG A 2 -62.80 35.57 -9.59
N TRP A 3 -61.64 35.65 -10.23
CA TRP A 3 -60.29 35.50 -9.70
C TRP A 3 -59.88 34.17 -9.04
N ILE A 4 -58.77 33.70 -9.61
CA ILE A 4 -58.07 32.45 -9.53
C ILE A 4 -56.88 32.56 -8.52
N TYR A 5 -56.50 31.41 -7.93
CA TYR A 5 -55.24 31.00 -7.28
C TYR A 5 -54.78 31.57 -5.93
N GLY A 6 -54.30 30.65 -5.08
CA GLY A 6 -53.44 30.92 -3.92
C GLY A 6 -53.06 29.70 -3.09
N VAL A 7 -52.62 28.59 -3.71
CA VAL A 7 -51.93 27.50 -3.01
C VAL A 7 -50.43 27.68 -3.23
N PHE A 8 -49.66 27.92 -2.17
CA PHE A 8 -48.21 27.72 -2.18
C PHE A 8 -47.78 27.13 -0.83
N ALA A 9 -47.76 25.80 -0.76
CA ALA A 9 -47.03 25.07 0.26
C ALA A 9 -45.56 25.03 -0.16
N LEU A 10 -44.71 25.75 0.56
CA LEU A 10 -43.27 25.78 0.31
C LEU A 10 -42.61 24.65 1.12
N VAL A 11 -42.54 23.47 0.51
CA VAL A 11 -41.68 22.36 0.95
C VAL A 11 -40.59 22.21 -0.09
N MET A 12 -39.35 22.60 0.24
CA MET A 12 -38.16 22.12 -0.45
C MET A 12 -37.07 21.81 0.56
N MET A 13 -36.86 20.51 0.71
CA MET A 13 -35.68 19.85 1.25
C MET A 13 -34.43 20.26 0.48
N GLY A 14 -33.30 20.31 1.18
CA GLY A 14 -31.98 20.46 0.56
C GLY A 14 -30.87 20.34 1.59
N THR A 15 -30.78 19.19 2.26
CA THR A 15 -29.59 18.87 3.05
C THR A 15 -28.40 18.78 2.10
N ALA A 16 -27.43 19.68 2.26
CA ALA A 16 -26.14 19.58 1.63
C ALA A 16 -25.45 18.29 2.13
N TRP A 17 -25.48 17.24 1.30
CA TRP A 17 -24.55 16.14 1.46
C TRP A 17 -23.18 16.65 1.02
N SER A 18 -22.38 17.05 2.00
CA SER A 18 -20.93 17.16 1.82
C SER A 18 -20.44 15.79 1.39
N ALA A 19 -20.17 15.60 0.10
CA ALA A 19 -19.39 14.49 -0.38
C ALA A 19 -17.94 14.70 0.09
N GLN A 20 -17.66 14.42 1.36
CA GLN A 20 -16.29 14.16 1.79
C GLN A 20 -15.78 13.04 0.88
N GLY A 21 -14.79 13.35 0.04
CA GLY A 21 -14.17 12.37 -0.84
C GLY A 21 -13.75 11.17 0.00
N GLN A 22 -14.49 10.08 -0.12
CA GLN A 22 -14.19 8.86 0.61
C GLN A 22 -12.89 8.32 0.01
N SER A 23 -11.80 8.47 0.75
CA SER A 23 -10.54 7.86 0.39
C SER A 23 -10.60 6.37 0.75
N PHE A 24 -10.11 5.52 -0.15
CA PHE A 24 -9.97 4.10 0.12
C PHE A 24 -8.90 3.93 1.19
N CYS A 25 -9.30 3.58 2.43
CA CYS A 25 -8.36 3.42 3.54
C CYS A 25 -7.19 2.52 3.16
N PHE A 26 -7.49 1.36 2.55
CA PHE A 26 -6.50 0.38 2.12
C PHE A 26 -5.53 0.90 1.05
N ALA A 27 -5.95 1.84 0.20
CA ALA A 27 -5.05 2.45 -0.78
C ALA A 27 -4.05 3.41 -0.14
N LEU A 28 -4.34 3.89 1.09
CA LEU A 28 -3.49 4.79 1.85
C LEU A 28 -2.66 4.09 2.93
N ALA A 29 -2.91 2.82 3.20
CA ALA A 29 -2.22 2.05 4.24
C ALA A 29 -0.81 1.65 3.79
N GLU A 30 0.19 2.07 4.55
CA GLU A 30 1.61 1.84 4.23
C GLU A 30 2.27 0.78 5.11
N THR A 31 1.62 0.39 6.20
CA THR A 31 2.12 -0.60 7.16
C THR A 31 1.10 -1.70 7.40
N TYR A 32 1.54 -2.83 7.94
CA TYR A 32 0.65 -3.90 8.36
C TYR A 32 -0.43 -3.42 9.36
N TYR A 33 -0.06 -2.59 10.34
CA TYR A 33 -1.02 -2.10 11.33
C TYR A 33 -2.05 -1.16 10.70
N GLU A 34 -1.65 -0.33 9.74
CA GLU A 34 -2.59 0.48 8.96
C GLU A 34 -3.57 -0.40 8.15
N GLN A 35 -3.11 -1.51 7.56
CA GLN A 35 -4.02 -2.46 6.91
C GLN A 35 -5.03 -3.07 7.89
N VAL A 36 -4.61 -3.40 9.11
CA VAL A 36 -5.52 -3.91 10.15
C VAL A 36 -6.52 -2.82 10.57
N TYR A 37 -6.08 -1.56 10.70
CA TYR A 37 -6.98 -0.44 10.94
C TYR A 37 -8.05 -0.38 9.83
N CYS A 38 -7.64 -0.41 8.56
CA CYS A 38 -8.57 -0.36 7.44
C CYS A 38 -9.52 -1.56 7.41
N GLN A 39 -9.05 -2.76 7.77
CA GLN A 39 -9.90 -3.93 7.93
C GLN A 39 -10.96 -3.75 9.01
N LEU A 40 -10.61 -3.15 10.15
CA LEU A 40 -11.56 -2.82 11.22
C LEU A 40 -12.53 -1.73 10.79
N GLN A 41 -12.05 -0.70 10.08
CA GLN A 41 -12.88 0.38 9.57
C GLN A 41 -13.94 -0.13 8.59
N ALA A 42 -13.54 -0.99 7.64
CA ALA A 42 -14.45 -1.60 6.69
C ALA A 42 -15.50 -2.54 7.35
N ARG A 43 -15.26 -2.96 8.60
CA ARG A 43 -16.21 -3.71 9.43
C ARG A 43 -17.01 -2.83 10.40
N ALA A 44 -16.82 -1.52 10.38
CA ALA A 44 -17.35 -0.56 11.36
C ALA A 44 -16.92 -0.85 12.82
N GLN A 45 -15.69 -1.35 13.01
CA GLN A 45 -15.14 -1.83 14.30
C GLN A 45 -14.05 -0.91 14.87
N THR A 46 -14.05 0.36 14.47
CA THR A 46 -13.07 1.39 14.91
C THR A 46 -13.54 2.20 16.12
N LYS A 47 -14.61 1.77 16.81
CA LYS A 47 -15.11 2.49 17.99
C LYS A 47 -14.01 2.64 19.05
N GLY A 48 -13.71 3.90 19.39
CA GLY A 48 -12.67 4.26 20.36
C GLY A 48 -11.25 4.28 19.80
N LEU A 49 -11.06 4.09 18.50
CA LEU A 49 -9.80 4.36 17.82
C LEU A 49 -9.75 5.83 17.36
N PRO A 50 -8.55 6.43 17.30
CA PRO A 50 -8.38 7.72 16.64
C PRO A 50 -8.73 7.62 15.14
N SER A 51 -8.90 8.77 14.47
CA SER A 51 -9.08 8.78 13.02
C SER A 51 -7.88 8.13 12.32
N PHE A 52 -8.05 7.65 11.08
CA PHE A 52 -6.95 6.99 10.36
C PHE A 52 -5.71 7.89 10.24
N HIS A 53 -5.91 9.18 9.96
CA HIS A 53 -4.81 10.13 9.86
C HIS A 53 -4.07 10.34 11.20
N GLU A 54 -4.78 10.38 12.32
CA GLU A 54 -4.15 10.44 13.65
C GLU A 54 -3.47 9.14 14.02
N PHE A 55 -4.09 7.99 13.68
CA PHE A 55 -3.51 6.67 13.89
C PHE A 55 -2.14 6.54 13.23
N ARG A 56 -2.02 6.97 11.97
CA ARG A 56 -0.77 6.92 11.18
C ARG A 56 0.41 7.69 11.79
N LYS A 57 0.14 8.73 12.58
CA LYS A 57 1.19 9.53 13.23
C LYS A 57 1.88 8.79 14.38
N ASN A 58 1.29 7.69 14.85
CA ASN A 58 1.84 6.90 15.94
C ASN A 58 2.90 5.91 15.43
N ASN A 59 3.91 5.64 16.25
CA ASN A 59 4.87 4.57 15.97
C ASN A 59 4.23 3.18 16.05
N GLN A 60 4.92 2.15 15.54
CA GLN A 60 4.40 0.78 15.47
C GLN A 60 3.98 0.21 16.84
N THR A 61 4.65 0.58 17.93
CA THR A 61 4.31 0.12 19.29
C THR A 61 2.94 0.64 19.71
N ILE A 62 2.70 1.93 19.52
CA ILE A 62 1.42 2.56 19.86
C ILE A 62 0.32 2.11 18.91
N GLN A 63 0.60 2.01 17.61
CA GLN A 63 -0.33 1.46 16.62
C GLN A 63 -0.80 0.04 17.02
N ALA A 64 0.14 -0.85 17.37
CA ALA A 64 -0.18 -2.19 17.84
C ALA A 64 -1.03 -2.18 19.12
N ALA A 65 -0.68 -1.34 20.09
CA ALA A 65 -1.40 -1.22 21.35
C ALA A 65 -2.84 -0.75 21.15
N LEU A 66 -3.06 0.27 20.32
CA LEU A 66 -4.40 0.77 19.96
C LEU A 66 -5.23 -0.32 19.28
N LEU A 67 -4.64 -1.09 18.37
CA LEU A 67 -5.34 -2.12 17.61
C LEU A 67 -5.61 -3.40 18.39
N ARG A 68 -4.85 -3.69 19.46
CA ARG A 68 -4.87 -5.00 20.13
C ARG A 68 -6.27 -5.50 20.48
N ARG A 69 -7.01 -4.76 21.31
CA ARG A 69 -8.37 -5.16 21.73
C ARG A 69 -9.37 -5.23 20.57
N PRO A 70 -9.49 -4.20 19.68
CA PRO A 70 -10.45 -4.28 18.59
C PRO A 70 -10.09 -5.37 17.56
N ALA A 71 -8.81 -5.64 17.32
CA ALA A 71 -8.35 -6.74 16.46
C ALA A 71 -8.71 -8.11 17.05
N GLU A 72 -8.42 -8.35 18.33
CA GLU A 72 -8.76 -9.60 19.04
C GLU A 72 -10.26 -9.89 18.98
N ARG A 73 -11.11 -8.90 19.27
CA ARG A 73 -12.58 -9.04 19.18
C ARG A 73 -13.09 -9.38 17.77
N ASN A 74 -12.29 -9.11 16.74
CA ASN A 74 -12.63 -9.35 15.34
C ASN A 74 -11.86 -10.53 14.73
N GLY A 75 -11.25 -11.37 15.57
CA GLY A 75 -10.52 -12.57 15.15
C GLY A 75 -9.21 -12.27 14.42
N ILE A 76 -8.67 -11.05 14.53
CA ILE A 76 -7.40 -10.66 13.91
C ILE A 76 -6.30 -10.81 14.97
N LYS A 77 -5.45 -11.82 14.80
CA LYS A 77 -4.25 -11.97 15.64
C LYS A 77 -3.21 -10.93 15.22
N LEU A 78 -2.81 -10.07 16.17
CA LEU A 78 -1.70 -9.15 15.96
C LEU A 78 -0.38 -9.82 16.30
N PRO A 79 0.65 -9.66 15.46
CA PRO A 79 2.02 -10.06 15.79
C PRO A 79 2.55 -9.18 16.93
N ALA A 80 3.41 -9.74 17.76
CA ALA A 80 4.10 -8.96 18.78
C ALA A 80 5.04 -7.95 18.12
N VAL A 81 5.12 -6.74 18.67
CA VAL A 81 6.14 -5.76 18.28
C VAL A 81 7.47 -6.26 18.83
N ALA A 82 8.48 -6.42 17.97
CA ALA A 82 9.83 -6.71 18.42
C ALA A 82 10.27 -5.57 19.35
N LYS A 83 10.57 -5.89 20.62
CA LYS A 83 11.09 -4.89 21.55
C LYS A 83 12.43 -4.37 20.99
N PRO A 84 12.66 -3.05 20.97
CA PRO A 84 14.00 -2.56 20.69
C PRO A 84 14.93 -3.13 21.76
N VAL A 85 16.01 -3.77 21.32
CA VAL A 85 17.11 -4.18 22.21
C VAL A 85 17.74 -2.89 22.70
N VAL A 86 17.29 -2.42 23.87
CA VAL A 86 17.97 -1.34 24.57
C VAL A 86 19.33 -1.92 24.94
N ALA A 87 20.39 -1.41 24.30
CA ALA A 87 21.74 -1.68 24.72
C ALA A 87 21.87 -1.13 26.15
N SER A 88 21.82 -2.03 27.12
CA SER A 88 22.13 -1.71 28.51
C SER A 88 23.60 -1.30 28.57
N THR A 89 23.84 0.00 28.68
CA THR A 89 25.12 0.57 29.07
C THR A 89 25.30 0.27 30.55
N ASP A 90 25.72 -0.95 30.89
CA ASP A 90 26.13 -1.25 32.25
C ASP A 90 27.52 -0.67 32.50
N THR A 91 27.51 0.30 33.41
CA THR A 91 28.65 1.03 33.95
C THR A 91 29.56 0.07 34.71
N GLU A 92 30.82 -0.02 34.28
CA GLU A 92 31.90 -0.69 35.00
C GLU A 92 32.16 -0.02 36.35
N THR A 93 32.18 -0.80 37.43
CA THR A 93 32.96 -0.50 38.64
C THR A 93 33.33 -1.80 39.36
N THR A 94 34.61 -2.20 39.23
CA THR A 94 35.48 -3.01 40.15
C THR A 94 34.99 -4.40 40.63
N SER A 95 35.75 -5.50 40.66
CA SER A 95 37.17 -5.70 40.99
C SER A 95 37.61 -7.18 40.82
N PHE A 96 38.84 -7.36 40.34
CA PHE A 96 39.87 -8.40 40.61
C PHE A 96 39.62 -9.93 40.47
N SER A 97 40.33 -10.49 39.46
CA SER A 97 41.31 -11.61 39.46
C SER A 97 40.90 -13.06 39.78
N VAL A 98 41.11 -14.00 38.83
CA VAL A 98 42.20 -15.02 38.84
C VAL A 98 42.07 -15.98 37.62
N LYS A 99 43.12 -15.96 36.77
CA LYS A 99 43.84 -17.02 36.02
C LYS A 99 43.15 -18.18 35.24
N SER A 100 43.67 -18.38 34.01
CA SER A 100 43.84 -19.66 33.26
C SER A 100 42.56 -20.28 32.66
N GLU A 101 42.45 -20.80 31.44
CA GLU A 101 43.40 -21.46 30.54
C GLU A 101 43.03 -21.26 29.04
N ILE A 102 44.03 -21.45 28.19
CA ILE A 102 43.95 -21.45 26.72
C ILE A 102 43.30 -22.76 26.26
N ALA A 103 42.13 -22.68 25.63
CA ALA A 103 41.59 -23.75 24.78
C ALA A 103 41.04 -23.15 23.49
N THR A 104 41.78 -23.44 22.41
CA THR A 104 41.49 -23.17 21.02
C THR A 104 40.16 -23.80 20.60
N GLY A 105 39.16 -22.96 20.34
CA GLY A 105 37.87 -23.36 19.79
C GLY A 105 37.36 -22.29 18.83
N ARG A 106 37.84 -22.32 17.58
CA ARG A 106 37.43 -21.43 16.49
C ARG A 106 35.99 -21.80 16.06
N ARG A 107 35.00 -21.36 16.83
CA ARG A 107 33.58 -21.45 16.45
C ARG A 107 33.20 -20.12 15.81
N SER A 108 33.17 -20.12 14.48
CA SER A 108 32.69 -19.01 13.66
C SER A 108 31.29 -18.64 14.12
N LYS A 109 31.17 -17.57 14.91
CA LYS A 109 29.89 -16.92 15.20
C LYS A 109 29.56 -16.12 13.96
N THR A 110 28.71 -16.69 13.11
CA THR A 110 27.99 -15.94 12.08
C THR A 110 27.11 -14.94 12.82
N SER A 111 27.67 -13.75 13.02
CA SER A 111 26.98 -12.57 13.52
C SER A 111 25.88 -12.26 12.52
N ALA A 112 24.64 -12.56 12.88
CA ALA A 112 23.47 -12.06 12.18
C ALA A 112 23.42 -10.55 12.42
N ARG A 113 24.15 -9.83 11.56
CA ARG A 113 24.13 -8.39 11.44
C ARG A 113 22.71 -7.98 11.10
N THR A 114 22.03 -7.36 12.05
CA THR A 114 20.82 -6.57 11.80
C THR A 114 21.22 -5.43 10.88
N GLU A 115 21.08 -5.64 9.57
CA GLU A 115 21.24 -4.58 8.58
C GLU A 115 20.14 -3.52 8.81
N PRO A 116 20.48 -2.22 8.74
CA PRO A 116 19.50 -1.15 8.88
C PRO A 116 18.53 -1.16 7.68
N VAL A 117 17.26 -0.96 7.99
CA VAL A 117 16.09 -1.01 7.08
C VAL A 117 16.23 -0.08 5.87
N ASP A 118 17.09 0.94 5.92
CA ASP A 118 17.31 1.91 4.85
C ASP A 118 18.13 1.38 3.65
N ASP A 119 19.03 0.40 3.84
CA ASP A 119 19.93 -0.05 2.76
C ASP A 119 19.19 -0.93 1.73
N TYR A 120 18.13 -1.62 2.16
CA TYR A 120 17.31 -2.46 1.28
C TYR A 120 16.40 -1.65 0.35
N LEU A 121 15.78 -0.56 0.84
CA LEU A 121 14.92 0.29 0.01
C LEU A 121 15.67 0.88 -1.18
N ARG A 122 16.96 1.18 -1.01
CA ARG A 122 17.81 1.74 -2.07
C ARG A 122 18.13 0.73 -3.19
N ASN A 123 18.12 -0.56 -2.87
CA ASN A 123 18.50 -1.64 -3.78
C ASN A 123 17.31 -2.36 -4.42
N THR A 124 16.07 -2.00 -4.07
CA THR A 124 14.87 -2.66 -4.60
C THR A 124 14.29 -1.93 -5.81
N SER A 125 14.72 -0.70 -6.13
CA SER A 125 14.15 0.09 -7.23
C SER A 125 14.12 -0.65 -8.56
N LEU A 126 12.99 -0.54 -9.27
CA LEU A 126 12.87 -1.05 -10.64
C LEU A 126 13.94 -0.41 -11.53
N ILE A 127 14.64 -1.22 -12.32
CA ILE A 127 15.65 -0.71 -13.25
C ILE A 127 14.94 0.06 -14.36
N ALA A 128 15.26 1.35 -14.50
CA ALA A 128 14.73 2.22 -15.53
C ALA A 128 15.55 2.06 -16.82
N ASP A 129 15.22 1.11 -17.68
CA ASP A 129 15.64 1.19 -19.09
C ASP A 129 14.61 2.03 -19.87
N THR A 130 14.93 3.30 -20.05
CA THR A 130 14.09 4.28 -20.75
C THR A 130 14.77 4.78 -22.03
N SER A 131 15.81 4.08 -22.46
CA SER A 131 16.57 4.40 -23.67
C SER A 131 15.64 4.38 -24.89
N GLY A 132 15.56 5.50 -25.61
CA GLY A 132 14.67 5.60 -26.77
C GLY A 132 13.20 5.83 -26.44
N CYS A 133 12.87 6.18 -25.19
CA CYS A 133 11.54 6.61 -24.80
C CYS A 133 11.36 8.12 -24.97
N LEU A 134 10.24 8.53 -25.56
CA LEU A 134 9.74 9.90 -25.58
C LEU A 134 8.65 10.04 -24.53
N TYR A 135 8.81 11.03 -23.66
CA TYR A 135 7.83 11.34 -22.63
C TYR A 135 7.03 12.59 -22.99
N ARG A 136 5.71 12.51 -22.78
CA ARG A 136 4.76 13.62 -22.78
C ARG A 136 3.88 13.49 -21.53
N THR A 137 3.33 14.59 -21.07
CA THR A 137 2.54 14.73 -19.82
C THR A 137 1.63 13.53 -19.49
N HIS A 138 0.88 13.00 -20.46
CA HIS A 138 -0.02 11.86 -20.26
C HIS A 138 0.30 10.65 -21.14
N TYR A 139 1.46 10.62 -21.79
CA TYR A 139 1.79 9.58 -22.76
C TYR A 139 3.29 9.30 -22.81
N ILE A 140 3.67 8.03 -22.74
CA ILE A 140 5.05 7.56 -22.96
C ILE A 140 5.05 6.77 -24.26
N GLU A 141 6.06 6.99 -25.11
CA GLU A 141 6.28 6.20 -26.31
C GLU A 141 7.69 5.63 -26.31
N CYS A 142 7.84 4.32 -26.37
CA CYS A 142 9.14 3.66 -26.45
C CYS A 142 9.13 2.68 -27.61
N ASN A 143 10.07 2.82 -28.55
CA ASN A 143 10.18 1.90 -29.71
C ASN A 143 8.85 1.75 -30.49
N GLY A 144 8.09 2.84 -30.65
CA GLY A 144 6.79 2.85 -31.33
C GLY A 144 5.62 2.25 -30.52
N ILE A 145 5.85 1.85 -29.27
CA ILE A 145 4.81 1.36 -28.36
C ILE A 145 4.36 2.51 -27.46
N GLY A 146 3.06 2.80 -27.50
CA GLY A 146 2.42 3.84 -26.69
C GLY A 146 1.90 3.36 -25.34
N TYR A 147 2.04 4.21 -24.33
CA TYR A 147 1.54 3.99 -22.98
C TYR A 147 0.81 5.23 -22.49
N GLN A 148 -0.45 5.08 -22.09
CA GLN A 148 -1.32 6.19 -21.68
C GLN A 148 -1.41 6.28 -20.16
N LEU A 149 -1.23 7.47 -19.58
CA LEU A 149 -1.48 7.71 -18.17
C LEU A 149 -2.92 7.34 -17.83
N THR A 150 -3.09 6.45 -16.86
CA THR A 150 -4.39 5.89 -16.49
C THR A 150 -4.69 6.18 -15.02
N GLY A 151 -5.74 6.96 -14.79
CA GLY A 151 -6.28 7.25 -13.46
C GLY A 151 -7.36 6.25 -13.02
N ASN A 152 -8.16 6.65 -12.05
CA ASN A 152 -9.29 5.84 -11.61
C ASN A 152 -10.42 5.83 -12.65
N LYS A 153 -11.32 4.86 -12.54
CA LYS A 153 -12.51 4.71 -13.39
C LYS A 153 -13.75 4.54 -12.52
N THR A 154 -14.81 5.25 -12.86
CA THR A 154 -16.15 5.09 -12.28
C THR A 154 -16.71 3.69 -12.56
N ASN A 155 -17.69 3.27 -11.75
CA ASN A 155 -18.26 1.92 -11.84
C ASN A 155 -18.90 1.62 -13.19
N THR A 156 -19.46 2.64 -13.85
CA THR A 156 -20.08 2.53 -15.18
C THR A 156 -19.07 2.26 -16.30
N ARG A 157 -17.78 2.56 -16.08
CA ARG A 157 -16.70 2.30 -17.04
C ARG A 157 -15.95 0.99 -16.78
N LEU A 158 -16.35 0.25 -15.76
CA LEU A 158 -15.75 -1.05 -15.43
C LEU A 158 -16.35 -2.15 -16.31
N ARG A 159 -15.53 -3.15 -16.62
CA ARG A 159 -16.02 -4.39 -17.24
C ARG A 159 -16.94 -5.10 -16.26
N SER A 160 -17.97 -5.76 -16.77
CA SER A 160 -18.86 -6.59 -15.93
C SER A 160 -18.05 -7.63 -15.14
N GLY A 161 -18.44 -7.85 -13.89
CA GLY A 161 -17.88 -8.86 -13.00
C GLY A 161 -16.53 -8.56 -12.36
N VAL A 162 -15.88 -7.41 -12.65
CA VAL A 162 -14.57 -7.11 -12.05
C VAL A 162 -14.64 -6.84 -10.53
N LEU A 163 -15.82 -6.53 -9.99
CA LEU A 163 -16.01 -6.35 -8.55
C LEU A 163 -16.51 -7.62 -7.84
N ASP A 164 -16.76 -8.70 -8.58
CA ASP A 164 -17.32 -9.94 -8.05
C ASP A 164 -16.32 -10.69 -7.18
N THR A 165 -16.81 -11.63 -6.37
CA THR A 165 -16.00 -12.44 -5.46
C THR A 165 -14.93 -13.26 -6.17
N GLU A 166 -15.17 -13.66 -7.42
CA GLU A 166 -14.25 -14.48 -8.22
C GLU A 166 -13.07 -13.70 -8.77
N ASN A 167 -13.17 -12.37 -8.83
CA ASN A 167 -12.01 -11.57 -9.13
C ASN A 167 -11.05 -11.56 -7.93
N LYS A 168 -9.98 -12.35 -7.94
CA LYS A 168 -8.99 -12.45 -6.84
C LYS A 168 -7.75 -11.62 -7.11
N MET A 169 -7.08 -11.15 -6.05
CA MET A 169 -5.78 -10.49 -6.20
C MET A 169 -4.74 -11.48 -6.76
N ALA A 170 -4.74 -12.71 -6.22
CA ALA A 170 -3.93 -13.81 -6.72
C ALA A 170 -2.45 -13.41 -6.92
N LEU A 171 -1.85 -12.80 -5.88
CA LEU A 171 -0.40 -12.56 -5.89
C LEU A 171 0.33 -13.91 -5.96
N PRO A 172 1.43 -14.01 -6.74
CA PRO A 172 2.22 -15.22 -6.78
C PRO A 172 2.81 -15.52 -5.40
N GLU A 173 3.07 -16.80 -5.15
CA GLU A 173 3.83 -17.22 -3.98
C GLU A 173 5.33 -17.05 -4.26
N GLN A 174 6.10 -16.66 -3.24
CA GLN A 174 7.55 -16.64 -3.35
C GLN A 174 8.09 -18.06 -3.17
N VAL A 175 8.08 -18.83 -4.25
CA VAL A 175 8.64 -20.17 -4.33
C VAL A 175 9.79 -20.11 -5.34
N ASP A 176 10.99 -20.48 -4.90
CA ASP A 176 12.21 -20.66 -5.72
C ASP A 176 12.74 -19.46 -6.50
N LEU A 177 12.04 -18.32 -6.54
CA LEU A 177 12.50 -17.10 -7.18
C LEU A 177 13.38 -16.25 -6.23
N PRO A 178 14.47 -15.65 -6.75
CA PRO A 178 15.14 -14.57 -6.06
C PRO A 178 14.15 -13.44 -5.73
N LEU A 179 14.37 -12.76 -4.60
CA LEU A 179 13.42 -11.81 -4.05
C LEU A 179 13.02 -10.71 -5.05
N GLN A 180 13.98 -10.16 -5.79
CA GLN A 180 13.73 -9.04 -6.70
C GLN A 180 12.79 -9.42 -7.87
N PRO A 181 13.08 -10.44 -8.70
CA PRO A 181 12.14 -10.94 -9.72
C PRO A 181 10.74 -11.28 -9.16
N TYR A 182 10.69 -11.85 -7.95
CA TYR A 182 9.42 -12.12 -7.28
C TYR A 182 8.63 -10.84 -7.00
N LEU A 183 9.27 -9.83 -6.39
CA LEU A 183 8.62 -8.55 -6.06
C LEU A 183 8.15 -7.82 -7.31
N GLU A 184 8.94 -7.82 -8.39
CA GLU A 184 8.56 -7.22 -9.67
C GLU A 184 7.33 -7.93 -10.28
N GLN A 185 7.31 -9.26 -10.22
CA GLN A 185 6.17 -10.06 -10.66
C GLN A 185 4.91 -9.79 -9.82
N ALA A 186 5.03 -9.82 -8.49
CA ALA A 186 3.91 -9.59 -7.59
C ALA A 186 3.39 -8.14 -7.69
N TYR A 187 4.28 -7.17 -7.86
CA TYR A 187 3.91 -5.77 -8.06
C TYR A 187 3.19 -5.56 -9.39
N GLY A 188 3.66 -6.19 -10.48
CA GLY A 188 2.97 -6.19 -11.76
C GLY A 188 1.53 -6.72 -11.66
N GLN A 189 1.35 -7.82 -10.91
CA GLN A 189 0.02 -8.34 -10.61
C GLN A 189 -0.81 -7.34 -9.80
N TYR A 190 -0.27 -6.76 -8.75
CA TYR A 190 -0.94 -5.72 -7.96
C TYR A 190 -1.43 -4.55 -8.82
N ILE A 191 -0.56 -3.95 -9.64
CA ILE A 191 -0.93 -2.85 -10.55
C ILE A 191 -2.03 -3.29 -11.51
N HIS A 192 -1.89 -4.48 -12.09
CA HIS A 192 -2.91 -5.03 -12.98
C HIS A 192 -4.29 -5.12 -12.31
N LYS A 193 -4.37 -5.69 -11.11
CA LYS A 193 -5.64 -5.88 -10.39
C LYS A 193 -6.25 -4.58 -9.91
N MET A 194 -5.42 -3.64 -9.44
CA MET A 194 -5.89 -2.30 -9.05
C MET A 194 -6.47 -1.55 -10.26
N CYS A 195 -5.80 -1.65 -11.41
CA CYS A 195 -6.30 -1.07 -12.64
C CYS A 195 -7.57 -1.73 -13.18
N GLU A 196 -7.69 -3.05 -13.05
CA GLU A 196 -8.88 -3.80 -13.47
C GLU A 196 -10.14 -3.35 -12.74
N ILE A 197 -10.05 -3.06 -11.44
CA ILE A 197 -11.16 -2.55 -10.63
C ILE A 197 -11.32 -1.02 -10.71
N GLY A 198 -10.57 -0.35 -11.60
CA GLY A 198 -10.65 1.10 -11.82
C GLY A 198 -10.00 1.95 -10.74
N LEU A 199 -8.98 1.44 -10.05
CA LEU A 199 -8.22 2.14 -9.02
C LEU A 199 -6.74 2.37 -9.41
N CYS A 200 -6.43 2.51 -10.71
CA CYS A 200 -5.05 2.76 -11.15
C CYS A 200 -4.43 4.00 -10.51
N GLY A 201 -5.24 5.05 -10.30
CA GLY A 201 -4.78 6.37 -9.83
C GLY A 201 -4.54 6.45 -8.32
N VAL A 202 -4.78 5.37 -7.57
CA VAL A 202 -4.55 5.28 -6.12
C VAL A 202 -3.73 4.03 -5.76
N THR A 203 -2.84 3.63 -6.66
CA THR A 203 -1.90 2.54 -6.40
C THR A 203 -0.75 3.01 -5.51
N MET A 204 -0.17 2.08 -4.74
CA MET A 204 1.06 2.34 -3.99
C MET A 204 2.27 2.26 -4.92
N THR A 205 3.36 2.95 -4.57
CA THR A 205 4.63 2.86 -5.29
C THR A 205 5.30 1.51 -5.08
N TYR A 206 6.25 1.17 -5.94
CA TYR A 206 7.01 -0.08 -5.81
C TYR A 206 7.73 -0.17 -4.45
N GLY A 207 8.37 0.92 -4.02
CA GLY A 207 9.06 0.97 -2.72
C GLY A 207 8.12 0.67 -1.54
N LYS A 208 6.90 1.24 -1.55
CA LYS A 208 5.88 0.96 -0.53
C LYS A 208 5.42 -0.50 -0.57
N PHE A 209 5.22 -1.06 -1.76
CA PHE A 209 4.86 -2.46 -1.93
C PHE A 209 5.95 -3.40 -1.39
N ALA A 210 7.22 -3.14 -1.71
CA ALA A 210 8.36 -3.91 -1.23
C ALA A 210 8.56 -3.79 0.28
N TYR A 211 8.39 -2.60 0.85
CA TYR A 211 8.42 -2.40 2.30
C TYR A 211 7.33 -3.21 2.99
N LEU A 212 6.10 -3.15 2.49
CA LEU A 212 4.97 -3.87 3.05
C LEU A 212 5.15 -5.39 2.95
N TYR A 213 5.78 -5.88 1.88
CA TYR A 213 6.22 -7.27 1.79
C TYR A 213 7.08 -7.67 2.97
N GLN A 214 8.14 -6.92 3.23
CA GLN A 214 9.05 -7.17 4.33
C GLN A 214 8.36 -7.05 5.69
N ASP A 215 7.55 -6.02 5.89
CA ASP A 215 6.84 -5.76 7.15
C ASP A 215 5.90 -6.92 7.51
N VAL A 216 5.12 -7.41 6.54
CA VAL A 216 4.20 -8.54 6.73
C VAL A 216 4.98 -9.85 6.98
N ARG A 217 6.06 -10.10 6.22
CA ARG A 217 6.90 -11.29 6.36
C ARG A 217 7.65 -11.34 7.69
N ALA A 218 8.23 -10.22 8.12
CA ALA A 218 8.94 -10.10 9.40
C ALA A 218 8.01 -10.38 10.60
N LYS A 219 6.70 -10.17 10.41
CA LYS A 219 5.64 -10.47 11.37
C LYS A 219 5.12 -11.92 11.29
N GLY A 220 5.70 -12.77 10.45
CA GLY A 220 5.31 -14.17 10.30
C GLY A 220 3.95 -14.37 9.61
N LEU A 221 3.49 -13.39 8.84
CA LEU A 221 2.18 -13.40 8.19
C LEU A 221 2.30 -13.72 6.69
N ASN A 222 1.22 -14.25 6.12
CA ASN A 222 1.16 -14.54 4.69
C ASN A 222 0.84 -13.25 3.89
N PHE A 223 1.81 -12.79 3.10
CA PHE A 223 1.69 -11.58 2.29
C PHE A 223 0.57 -11.64 1.24
N SER A 224 0.53 -12.71 0.44
CA SER A 224 -0.50 -12.90 -0.59
C SER A 224 -1.90 -12.89 0.01
N GLN A 225 -2.11 -13.56 1.14
CA GLN A 225 -3.39 -13.59 1.85
C GLN A 225 -3.79 -12.20 2.41
N ARG A 226 -2.81 -11.39 2.84
CA ARG A 226 -3.07 -10.01 3.29
C ARG A 226 -3.52 -9.12 2.14
N PHE A 227 -2.86 -9.22 0.99
CA PHE A 227 -3.28 -8.49 -0.21
C PHE A 227 -4.60 -8.99 -0.78
N GLU A 228 -4.91 -10.28 -0.67
CA GLU A 228 -6.23 -10.84 -1.03
C GLU A 228 -7.34 -10.26 -0.15
N THR A 229 -7.09 -10.18 1.16
CA THR A 229 -8.02 -9.55 2.11
C THR A 229 -8.23 -8.08 1.76
N MET A 230 -7.15 -7.32 1.55
CA MET A 230 -7.19 -5.93 1.12
C MET A 230 -8.02 -5.75 -0.15
N PHE A 231 -7.76 -6.55 -1.19
CA PHE A 231 -8.46 -6.47 -2.47
C PHE A 231 -9.96 -6.76 -2.34
N SER A 232 -10.34 -7.71 -1.47
CA SER A 232 -11.75 -7.99 -1.19
C SER A 232 -12.49 -6.79 -0.61
N PHE A 233 -11.84 -5.99 0.24
CA PHE A 233 -12.41 -4.76 0.78
C PHE A 233 -12.40 -3.64 -0.26
N LEU A 234 -11.31 -3.46 -1.01
CA LEU A 234 -11.25 -2.47 -2.08
C LEU A 234 -12.36 -2.64 -3.11
N LYS A 235 -12.70 -3.88 -3.50
CA LYS A 235 -13.84 -4.15 -4.40
C LYS A 235 -15.19 -3.76 -3.79
N LYS A 236 -15.39 -4.06 -2.50
CA LYS A 236 -16.63 -3.68 -1.77
C LYS A 236 -16.78 -2.17 -1.68
N ASP A 237 -15.71 -1.49 -1.28
CA ASP A 237 -15.65 -0.02 -1.25
C ASP A 237 -15.89 0.53 -2.66
N LYS A 238 -15.25 -0.05 -3.69
CA LYS A 238 -15.40 0.42 -5.07
C LYS A 238 -16.83 0.27 -5.58
N ALA A 239 -17.53 -0.79 -5.19
CA ALA A 239 -18.91 -1.02 -5.61
C ALA A 239 -19.88 0.06 -5.10
N SER A 240 -19.62 0.63 -3.92
CA SER A 240 -20.47 1.64 -3.28
C SER A 240 -19.97 3.08 -3.44
N MET A 241 -18.68 3.28 -3.71
CA MET A 241 -18.04 4.60 -3.70
C MET A 241 -17.76 5.14 -5.11
N GLY A 242 -18.07 6.43 -5.30
CA GLY A 242 -17.62 7.19 -6.47
C GLY A 242 -16.13 7.48 -6.40
N VAL A 243 -15.47 7.57 -7.55
CA VAL A 243 -14.05 7.92 -7.66
C VAL A 243 -13.87 9.05 -8.67
N SER A 244 -12.92 9.95 -8.39
CA SER A 244 -12.52 10.95 -9.39
C SER A 244 -11.71 10.29 -10.50
N GLU A 245 -12.10 10.55 -11.75
CA GLU A 245 -11.34 10.15 -12.94
C GLU A 245 -10.34 11.22 -13.39
N THR A 246 -10.22 12.33 -12.64
CA THR A 246 -9.25 13.38 -12.93
C THR A 246 -7.84 12.80 -12.89
N LEU A 247 -7.10 12.99 -13.99
CA LEU A 247 -5.71 12.60 -14.05
C LEU A 247 -4.88 13.49 -13.13
N PRO A 248 -3.86 12.93 -12.45
CA PRO A 248 -2.95 13.72 -11.65
C PRO A 248 -2.14 14.67 -12.53
N ASP A 249 -1.81 15.85 -12.00
CA ASP A 249 -0.79 16.70 -12.61
C ASP A 249 0.56 15.97 -12.62
N THR A 250 1.24 16.02 -13.75
CA THR A 250 2.56 15.40 -14.00
C THR A 250 3.62 16.45 -14.32
N ALA A 251 3.35 17.72 -14.05
CA ALA A 251 4.36 18.77 -14.10
C ALA A 251 5.58 18.42 -13.22
N GLY A 252 6.76 18.41 -13.84
CA GLY A 252 8.01 18.04 -13.16
C GLY A 252 8.32 16.53 -13.14
N LEU A 253 7.44 15.67 -13.67
CA LEU A 253 7.79 14.28 -13.92
C LEU A 253 8.72 14.20 -15.13
N GLY A 254 9.89 13.60 -14.94
CA GLY A 254 10.78 13.19 -16.02
C GLY A 254 10.76 11.68 -16.22
N ILE A 255 11.17 11.22 -17.41
CA ILE A 255 11.14 9.81 -17.78
C ILE A 255 12.09 8.95 -16.92
N GLU A 256 13.13 9.55 -16.38
CA GLU A 256 14.08 8.92 -15.45
C GLU A 256 13.45 8.48 -14.12
N GLN A 257 12.28 9.04 -13.79
CA GLN A 257 11.48 8.66 -12.62
C GLN A 257 10.51 7.52 -12.93
N CYS A 258 10.53 6.99 -14.16
CA CYS A 258 9.70 5.90 -14.63
C CYS A 258 10.52 4.63 -14.84
N ALA A 259 9.91 3.49 -14.55
CA ALA A 259 10.45 2.19 -14.91
C ALA A 259 9.43 1.37 -15.68
N LEU A 260 9.94 0.59 -16.65
CA LEU A 260 9.14 -0.36 -17.39
C LEU A 260 8.86 -1.57 -16.47
N LEU A 261 7.58 -1.78 -16.14
CA LEU A 261 7.12 -2.90 -15.34
C LEU A 261 6.52 -3.96 -16.27
N ARG A 262 7.35 -4.95 -16.59
CA ARG A 262 7.10 -5.94 -17.64
C ARG A 262 6.84 -5.24 -18.99
N ASP A 263 6.11 -5.88 -19.89
CA ASP A 263 5.79 -5.36 -21.22
C ASP A 263 4.49 -4.53 -21.26
N ARG A 264 3.88 -4.22 -20.11
CA ARG A 264 2.51 -3.70 -20.05
C ARG A 264 2.36 -2.33 -19.41
N TYR A 265 3.24 -1.99 -18.48
CA TYR A 265 3.10 -0.79 -17.67
C TYR A 265 4.40 0.00 -17.63
N PHE A 266 4.28 1.32 -17.73
CA PHE A 266 5.28 2.20 -17.12
C PHE A 266 4.74 2.66 -15.78
N VAL A 267 5.60 2.60 -14.77
CA VAL A 267 5.27 3.06 -13.43
C VAL A 267 6.27 4.14 -13.05
N CYS A 268 5.77 5.33 -12.77
CA CYS A 268 6.58 6.46 -12.37
C CYS A 268 6.27 6.88 -10.94
N GLU A 269 7.28 7.35 -10.23
CA GLU A 269 7.14 7.87 -8.87
C GLU A 269 7.43 9.37 -8.84
N MET A 270 6.49 10.16 -8.33
CA MET A 270 6.67 11.60 -8.14
C MET A 270 6.03 12.04 -6.83
N ALA A 271 6.82 12.67 -5.96
CA ALA A 271 6.37 13.13 -4.64
C ALA A 271 5.61 12.05 -3.83
N GLY A 272 6.09 10.79 -3.90
CA GLY A 272 5.48 9.64 -3.22
C GLY A 272 4.16 9.16 -3.81
N ARG A 273 3.76 9.66 -5.00
CA ARG A 273 2.61 9.19 -5.77
C ARG A 273 3.07 8.20 -6.84
N ASN A 274 2.25 7.18 -7.07
CA ASN A 274 2.44 6.23 -8.14
C ASN A 274 1.64 6.65 -9.38
N LEU A 275 2.30 6.83 -10.51
CA LEU A 275 1.70 7.18 -11.79
C LEU A 275 1.80 5.99 -12.72
N VAL A 276 0.66 5.48 -13.18
CA VAL A 276 0.59 4.25 -13.99
C VAL A 276 0.24 4.61 -15.43
N TYR A 277 1.13 4.28 -16.34
CA TYR A 277 0.91 4.35 -17.78
C TYR A 277 0.69 2.95 -18.32
N VAL A 278 -0.40 2.75 -19.06
CA VAL A 278 -0.82 1.43 -19.54
C VAL A 278 -0.59 1.35 -21.04
N ARG A 279 0.05 0.28 -21.50
CA ARG A 279 0.24 0.00 -22.92
C ARG A 279 -1.09 0.05 -23.68
N GLN A 280 -1.10 0.72 -24.83
CA GLN A 280 -2.25 0.81 -25.73
C GLN A 280 -2.26 -0.33 -26.75
#